data_AF-A0A6L3EX83-F1
#
_entry.id   AF-A0A6L3EX83-F1
#
_cell.length_a   1.000
_cell.length_b   1.000
_cell.length_c   1.000
_cell.angle_alpha   90.00
_cell.angle_beta   90.00
_cell.angle_gamma   90.00
#
_symmetry.space_group_name_H-M   'P 1'
#
loop_
_entity.id
_entity.type
_entity.pdbx_description
1 polymer ?
#
loop_
_entity_poly.entity_id
_entity_poly.type
_entity_poly.pdbx_seq_one_letter_code
_entity_poly.pdbx_strand_id
1 'polypeptide(L)'
;MEINWDLIPLFIGFGVIQGSIIALGAIGLSLLFKTVNFINFAYGDSLALGAFIVWQLNQVLGGWGVAEVPNIIISVIVGLALVGLIGVLFHKYLFRPLGSANPLVMLITSVGLAFILRNALLFIWGREPKNFLLPSQQGLH
;
A
#
# COMPACT_ATOMS: atom_id res chain seq x y z
N MET A 1 21.66 17.92 -29.28
CA MET A 1 20.78 17.35 -28.24
C MET A 1 20.51 18.47 -27.26
N GLU A 2 19.41 19.20 -27.45
CA GLU A 2 19.06 20.33 -26.58
C GLU A 2 18.46 19.79 -25.28
N ILE A 3 18.98 20.25 -24.14
CA ILE A 3 18.44 19.90 -22.83
C ILE A 3 17.16 20.70 -22.64
N ASN A 4 16.03 20.01 -22.51
CA ASN A 4 14.77 20.65 -22.18
C ASN A 4 14.75 20.97 -20.67
N TRP A 5 15.01 22.23 -20.34
CA TRP A 5 15.07 22.74 -18.98
C TRP A 5 13.74 22.62 -18.22
N ASP A 6 12.61 22.51 -18.92
CA ASP A 6 11.28 22.34 -18.32
C ASP A 6 11.06 20.94 -17.73
N LEU A 7 11.93 19.98 -18.06
CA LEU A 7 11.88 18.63 -17.49
C LEU A 7 12.52 18.55 -16.10
N ILE A 8 13.40 19.49 -15.73
CA ILE A 8 14.10 19.43 -14.44
C ILE A 8 13.11 19.50 -13.26
N PRO A 9 12.16 20.45 -13.21
CA PRO A 9 11.15 20.47 -12.13
C PRO A 9 10.32 19.19 -12.07
N LEU A 10 10.01 18.59 -13.23
CA LEU A 10 9.25 17.35 -13.33
C LEU A 10 10.02 16.16 -12.71
N PHE A 11 11.31 16.00 -13.05
CA PHE A 11 12.15 14.96 -12.47
C PHE A 11 12.33 15.12 -10.97
N ILE A 12 12.49 16.35 -10.48
CA ILE A 12 12.55 16.63 -9.04
C ILE A 12 11.22 16.25 -8.38
N GLY A 13 10.08 16.64 -8.97
CA GLY A 13 8.74 16.29 -8.47
C GLY A 13 8.53 14.78 -8.34
N PHE A 14 8.85 14.02 -9.39
CA PHE A 14 8.79 12.56 -9.33
C PHE A 14 9.74 11.97 -8.30
N GLY A 15 10.97 12.50 -8.19
CA GLY A 15 11.94 12.08 -7.19
C GLY A 15 11.43 12.28 -5.75
N VAL A 16 10.81 13.43 -5.46
CA VAL A 16 10.23 13.74 -4.15
C VAL A 16 9.05 12.82 -3.83
N ILE A 17 8.15 12.58 -4.79
CA ILE A 17 7.01 11.68 -4.62
C ILE A 17 7.50 10.27 -4.28
N GLN A 18 8.44 9.75 -5.09
CA GLN A 18 8.91 8.38 -4.92
C GLN A 18 9.77 8.19 -3.67
N GLY A 19 10.61 9.19 -3.35
CA GLY A 19 11.35 9.25 -2.10
C GLY A 19 10.41 9.25 -0.90
N SER A 20 9.31 10.01 -0.96
CA SER A 20 8.32 10.08 0.12
C SER A 20 7.60 8.75 0.34
N ILE A 21 7.24 8.03 -0.73
CA ILE A 21 6.63 6.69 -0.62
C ILE A 21 7.59 5.71 0.08
N ILE A 22 8.86 5.69 -0.33
CA ILE A 22 9.87 4.81 0.26
C ILE A 22 10.16 5.21 1.71
N ALA A 23 10.30 6.51 1.99
CA ALA A 23 10.57 7.04 3.33
C ALA A 23 9.43 6.72 4.29
N LEU A 24 8.17 6.95 3.91
CA LEU A 24 7.00 6.62 4.73
C LEU A 24 6.90 5.10 4.96
N GLY A 25 7.16 4.31 3.93
CA GLY A 25 7.26 2.85 4.07
C GLY A 25 8.30 2.43 5.10
N ALA A 26 9.51 2.99 5.01
CA ALA A 26 10.60 2.70 5.94
C ALA A 26 10.29 3.16 7.38
N ILE A 27 9.69 4.34 7.55
CA ILE A 27 9.27 4.86 8.85
C ILE A 27 8.26 3.92 9.51
N GLY A 28 7.26 3.46 8.76
CA GLY A 28 6.26 2.53 9.30
C GLY A 28 6.83 1.15 9.64
N LEU A 29 7.76 0.62 8.83
CA LEU A 29 8.48 -0.61 9.16
C LEU A 29 9.33 -0.46 10.42
N SER A 30 10.02 0.67 10.57
CA SER A 30 10.83 1.00 11.76
C SER A 30 9.97 1.11 13.02
N LEU A 31 8.81 1.79 12.92
CA LEU A 31 7.86 1.88 14.02
C LEU A 31 7.36 0.49 14.43
N LEU A 32 6.99 -0.34 13.45
CA LEU A 32 6.54 -1.70 13.71
C LEU A 32 7.63 -2.51 14.41
N PHE A 33 8.85 -2.51 13.88
CA PHE A 33 9.98 -3.20 14.49
C PHE A 33 10.22 -2.75 15.94
N LYS A 34 10.15 -1.44 16.22
CA LYS A 34 10.29 -0.89 17.58
C LYS A 34 9.18 -1.35 18.52
N THR A 35 7.96 -1.56 18.02
CA THR A 35 6.83 -1.97 18.85
C THR A 35 6.80 -3.49 19.09
N VAL A 36 7.09 -4.30 18.07
CA VAL A 36 6.95 -5.77 18.15
C VAL A 36 8.26 -6.52 18.35
N ASN A 37 9.42 -5.85 18.25
CA ASN A 37 10.76 -6.42 18.41
C ASN A 37 11.12 -7.59 17.48
N PHE A 38 10.47 -7.70 16.31
CA PHE A 38 10.86 -8.62 15.24
C PHE A 38 10.64 -8.00 13.86
N ILE A 39 11.38 -8.49 12.87
CA ILE A 39 11.29 -8.02 11.48
C ILE A 39 10.09 -8.70 10.80
N ASN A 40 9.08 -7.91 10.42
CA ASN A 40 7.92 -8.40 9.68
C ASN A 40 8.16 -8.24 8.16
N PHE A 41 8.51 -9.33 7.48
CA PHE A 41 8.74 -9.31 6.03
C PHE A 41 7.46 -9.09 5.21
N ALA A 42 6.27 -9.37 5.76
CA ALA A 42 4.99 -9.13 5.09
C ALA A 42 4.58 -7.66 5.05
N TYR A 43 5.34 -6.76 5.67
CA TYR A 43 4.98 -5.34 5.75
C TYR A 43 4.89 -4.69 4.36
N GLY A 44 5.82 -4.99 3.46
CA GLY A 44 5.78 -4.48 2.08
C GLY A 44 4.55 -4.95 1.31
N ASP A 45 4.17 -6.22 1.49
CA ASP A 45 2.95 -6.78 0.88
C ASP A 45 1.66 -6.20 1.51
N SER A 46 1.70 -5.84 2.79
CA SER A 46 0.60 -5.14 3.47
C SER A 46 0.42 -3.71 2.94
N LEU A 47 1.51 -3.00 2.62
CA LEU A 47 1.44 -1.70 1.94
C LEU A 47 0.78 -1.83 0.56
N ALA A 48 1.19 -2.84 -0.21
CA ALA A 48 0.59 -3.10 -1.51
C ALA A 48 -0.91 -3.44 -1.38
N LEU A 49 -1.29 -4.26 -0.39
CA LEU A 49 -2.69 -4.56 -0.09
C LEU A 49 -3.51 -3.30 0.18
N GLY A 50 -2.98 -2.38 0.98
CA GLY A 50 -3.63 -1.09 1.21
C GLY A 50 -3.86 -0.30 -0.09
N ALA A 51 -2.84 -0.22 -0.94
CA ALA A 51 -2.95 0.46 -2.23
C ALA A 51 -4.00 -0.16 -3.15
N PHE A 52 -4.05 -1.51 -3.24
CA PHE A 52 -5.05 -2.22 -4.04
C PHE A 52 -6.48 -2.06 -3.49
N ILE A 53 -6.66 -2.05 -2.17
CA ILE A 53 -7.98 -1.79 -1.56
C ILE A 53 -8.46 -0.38 -1.91
N VAL A 54 -7.60 0.64 -1.73
CA VAL A 54 -7.95 2.03 -2.08
C VAL A 54 -8.26 2.15 -3.57
N TRP A 55 -7.47 1.53 -4.44
CA TRP A 55 -7.72 1.51 -5.88
C TRP A 55 -9.07 0.85 -6.21
N GLN A 56 -9.35 -0.32 -5.64
CA GLN A 56 -10.60 -1.04 -5.89
C GLN A 56 -11.82 -0.21 -5.47
N LEU A 57 -11.75 0.45 -4.31
CA LEU A 57 -12.80 1.36 -3.85
C LEU A 57 -12.97 2.54 -4.80
N ASN A 58 -11.88 3.10 -5.30
CA ASN A 58 -11.91 4.22 -6.24
C ASN A 58 -12.60 3.85 -7.57
N GLN A 59 -12.35 2.64 -8.08
CA GLN A 59 -13.05 2.13 -9.26
C GLN A 59 -14.55 1.94 -9.01
N VAL A 60 -14.92 1.38 -7.85
CA VAL A 60 -16.33 1.11 -7.50
C VAL A 60 -17.11 2.40 -7.32
N LEU A 61 -16.58 3.34 -6.54
CA LEU A 61 -17.22 4.65 -6.30
C LEU A 61 -17.29 5.48 -7.59
N GLY A 62 -16.26 5.39 -8.44
CA GLY A 62 -16.27 6.02 -9.76
C GLY A 62 -17.38 5.46 -10.65
N GLY A 63 -17.57 4.13 -10.64
CA GLY A 63 -18.68 3.47 -11.34
C GLY A 63 -20.07 3.84 -10.83
N TRP A 64 -20.18 4.32 -9.59
CA TRP A 64 -21.43 4.84 -9.01
C TRP A 64 -21.68 6.34 -9.30
N GLY A 65 -20.80 6.98 -10.09
CA GLY A 65 -20.94 8.39 -10.45
C GLY A 65 -20.53 9.36 -9.33
N VAL A 66 -19.77 8.91 -8.33
CA VAL A 66 -19.20 9.81 -7.33
C VAL A 66 -18.18 10.72 -8.01
N ALA A 67 -18.32 12.03 -7.80
CA ALA A 67 -17.37 13.02 -8.32
C ALA A 67 -15.93 12.69 -7.89
N GLU A 68 -14.98 12.95 -8.78
CA GLU A 68 -13.62 12.39 -8.69
C GLU A 68 -12.85 12.86 -7.45
N VAL A 69 -12.99 14.14 -7.09
CA VAL A 69 -12.33 14.71 -5.90
C VAL A 69 -12.86 14.07 -4.61
N PRO A 70 -14.19 14.01 -4.34
CA PRO A 70 -14.72 13.22 -3.24
C PRO A 70 -14.34 11.74 -3.31
N ASN A 71 -14.35 11.14 -4.50
CA ASN A 71 -14.08 9.72 -4.69
C ASN A 71 -12.71 9.32 -4.14
N ILE A 72 -11.63 10.01 -4.55
CA ILE A 72 -10.28 9.65 -4.11
C ILE A 72 -10.12 9.81 -2.59
N ILE A 73 -10.69 10.87 -2.01
CA ILE A 73 -10.61 11.13 -0.56
C ILE A 73 -11.35 10.04 0.22
N ILE A 74 -12.58 9.72 -0.18
CA ILE A 74 -13.38 8.67 0.47
C ILE A 74 -12.69 7.31 0.34
N SER A 75 -12.17 6.99 -0.86
CA SER A 75 -11.46 5.75 -1.11
C SER A 75 -10.23 5.59 -0.22
N VAL A 76 -9.46 6.66 -0.02
CA VAL A 76 -8.29 6.66 0.87
C VAL A 76 -8.71 6.47 2.32
N ILE A 77 -9.70 7.22 2.81
CA ILE A 77 -10.14 7.13 4.22
C ILE A 77 -10.68 5.73 4.53
N VAL A 78 -11.58 5.22 3.68
CA VAL A 78 -12.17 3.89 3.87
C VAL A 78 -11.10 2.81 3.69
N GLY A 79 -10.23 2.94 2.69
CA GLY A 79 -9.16 1.98 2.46
C GLY A 79 -8.15 1.93 3.60
N LEU A 80 -7.79 3.07 4.19
CA LEU A 80 -6.95 3.15 5.40
C LEU A 80 -7.60 2.43 6.58
N ALA A 81 -8.90 2.64 6.81
CA ALA A 81 -9.62 1.95 7.88
C ALA A 81 -9.64 0.43 7.65
N LEU A 82 -9.88 -0.02 6.42
CA LEU A 82 -9.93 -1.45 6.07
C LEU A 82 -8.55 -2.12 6.20
N VAL A 83 -7.49 -1.52 5.65
CA VAL A 83 -6.14 -2.11 5.77
C VAL A 83 -5.65 -2.09 7.22
N GLY A 84 -6.00 -1.05 7.99
CA GLY A 84 -5.74 -0.98 9.42
C GLY A 84 -6.44 -2.11 10.18
N LEU A 85 -7.73 -2.36 9.86
CA LEU A 85 -8.47 -3.49 10.42
C LEU A 85 -7.82 -4.83 10.08
N ILE A 86 -7.44 -5.05 8.82
CA ILE A 86 -6.74 -6.27 8.39
C ILE A 86 -5.41 -6.44 9.15
N GLY A 87 -4.65 -5.36 9.33
CA GLY A 87 -3.43 -5.36 10.13
C GLY A 87 -3.67 -5.77 11.59
N VAL A 88 -4.75 -5.27 12.20
CA VAL A 88 -5.18 -5.69 13.55
C VAL A 88 -5.53 -7.17 13.57
N LEU A 89 -6.21 -7.70 12.54
CA LEU A 89 -6.53 -9.12 12.44
C LEU A 89 -5.25 -9.96 12.32
N PHE A 90 -4.29 -9.58 11.47
CA PHE A 90 -2.99 -10.28 11.38
C PHE A 90 -2.27 -10.27 12.72
N HIS A 91 -2.22 -9.12 13.39
CA HIS A 91 -1.60 -9.05 14.71
C HIS A 91 -2.32 -9.96 15.70
N LYS A 92 -3.65 -9.91 15.77
CA LYS A 92 -4.45 -10.67 16.75
C LYS A 92 -4.38 -12.19 16.53
N TYR A 93 -4.45 -12.64 15.28
CA TYR A 93 -4.61 -14.07 14.95
C TYR A 93 -3.32 -14.77 14.53
N LEU A 94 -2.34 -14.06 13.98
CA LEU A 94 -1.08 -14.65 13.54
C LEU A 94 0.05 -14.35 14.53
N PHE A 95 0.27 -13.07 14.84
CA PHE A 95 1.48 -12.67 15.57
C PHE A 95 1.34 -12.72 17.10
N ARG A 96 0.21 -12.29 17.65
CA ARG A 96 -0.03 -12.26 19.10
C ARG A 96 0.02 -13.65 19.75
N PRO A 97 -0.56 -14.72 19.16
CA PRO A 97 -0.44 -16.07 19.73
C PRO A 97 1.00 -16.59 19.75
N LEU A 98 1.84 -16.09 18.84
CA LEU A 98 3.25 -16.45 18.70
C LEU A 98 4.18 -15.49 19.45
N GLY A 99 3.65 -14.56 20.25
CA GLY A 99 4.45 -13.53 20.92
C GLY A 99 5.44 -14.05 21.96
N SER A 100 5.22 -15.25 22.51
CA SER A 100 6.16 -15.95 23.39
C SER A 100 7.03 -16.98 22.66
N ALA A 101 6.85 -17.14 21.34
CA ALA A 101 7.62 -18.09 20.54
C ALA A 101 9.03 -17.54 20.23
N ASN A 102 9.91 -18.42 19.79
CA ASN A 102 11.25 -18.05 19.31
C ASN A 102 11.13 -17.02 18.15
N PRO A 103 11.95 -15.95 18.13
CA PRO A 103 11.96 -14.96 17.05
C PRO A 103 12.03 -15.55 15.63
N LEU A 104 12.69 -16.71 15.46
CA LEU A 104 12.71 -17.44 14.18
C LEU A 104 11.31 -17.87 13.72
N VAL A 105 10.44 -18.29 14.64
CA VAL A 105 9.05 -18.68 14.33
C VAL A 105 8.25 -17.47 13.85
N MET A 106 8.43 -16.31 14.48
CA MET A 106 7.79 -15.06 14.05
C MET A 106 8.26 -14.63 12.66
N LEU A 107 9.57 -14.78 12.39
CA LEU A 107 10.16 -14.50 11.08
C LEU A 107 9.56 -15.40 10.01
N ILE A 108 9.56 -16.72 10.22
CA ILE A 108 8.99 -17.70 9.28
C ILE A 108 7.51 -17.40 9.03
N THR A 109 6.75 -17.08 10.08
CA THR A 109 5.34 -16.70 9.96
C THR A 109 5.16 -15.45 9.11
N SER A 110 6.01 -14.43 9.30
CA SER A 110 5.95 -13.20 8.50
C SER A 110 6.27 -13.45 7.03
N VAL A 111 7.25 -14.31 6.73
CA VAL A 111 7.60 -14.68 5.35
C VAL A 111 6.47 -15.48 4.71
N GLY A 112 5.88 -16.43 5.44
CA GLY A 112 4.71 -17.18 4.98
C GLY A 112 3.52 -16.25 4.67
N LEU A 113 3.25 -15.28 5.55
CA LEU A 113 2.22 -14.26 5.30
C LEU A 113 2.54 -13.41 4.08
N ALA A 114 3.80 -13.01 3.88
CA ALA A 114 4.23 -12.25 2.70
C ALA A 114 3.90 -13.00 1.40
N PHE A 115 4.22 -14.29 1.34
CA PHE A 115 3.87 -15.12 0.17
C PHE A 115 2.36 -15.24 -0.03
N ILE A 116 1.59 -15.45 1.03
CA ILE A 116 0.12 -15.53 0.95
C ILE A 116 -0.44 -14.22 0.40
N LEU A 117 -0.02 -13.09 0.96
CA LEU A 117 -0.47 -11.77 0.53
C LEU A 117 -0.07 -11.50 -0.92
N ARG A 118 1.20 -11.69 -1.28
CA ARG A 118 1.70 -11.50 -2.65
C ARG A 118 0.86 -12.30 -3.65
N ASN A 119 0.65 -13.59 -3.39
CA ASN A 119 -0.10 -14.44 -4.29
C ASN A 119 -1.59 -14.09 -4.32
N ALA A 120 -2.19 -13.72 -3.19
CA ALA A 120 -3.57 -13.24 -3.15
C ALA A 120 -3.74 -11.94 -3.97
N LEU A 121 -2.81 -10.99 -3.85
CA LEU A 121 -2.82 -9.76 -4.63
C LEU A 121 -2.74 -10.06 -6.12
N LEU A 122 -1.81 -10.93 -6.52
CA LEU A 122 -1.65 -11.34 -7.91
C LEU A 122 -2.85 -12.11 -8.45
N PHE A 123 -3.49 -12.93 -7.63
CA PHE A 123 -4.66 -13.71 -7.99
C PHE A 123 -5.90 -12.83 -8.18
N ILE A 124 -6.10 -11.84 -7.30
CA ILE A 124 -7.29 -10.98 -7.32
C ILE A 124 -7.15 -9.84 -8.35
N TRP A 125 -5.99 -9.17 -8.38
CA TRP A 125 -5.80 -7.95 -9.18
C TRP A 125 -4.89 -8.11 -10.41
N GLY A 126 -4.14 -9.20 -10.50
CA GLY A 126 -3.17 -9.43 -11.57
C GLY A 126 -1.83 -8.72 -11.35
N ARG A 127 -1.01 -8.70 -12.41
CA ARG A 127 0.35 -8.11 -12.41
C ARG A 127 0.42 -6.71 -13.00
N GLU A 128 -0.64 -6.31 -13.71
CA GLU A 128 -0.66 -5.06 -14.46
C GLU A 128 -0.71 -3.85 -13.52
N PRO A 129 0.05 -2.77 -13.82
CA PRO A 129 -0.07 -1.49 -13.12
C PRO A 129 -1.52 -1.01 -13.12
N LYS A 130 -1.95 -0.46 -11.98
CA LYS A 130 -3.30 0.06 -11.79
C LYS A 130 -3.28 1.58 -11.70
N ASN A 131 -4.08 2.23 -12.51
CA ASN A 131 -4.26 3.67 -12.51
C ASN A 131 -5.53 4.04 -11.74
N PHE A 132 -5.46 5.09 -10.94
CA PHE A 132 -6.60 5.67 -10.25
C PHE A 132 -7.44 6.54 -11.21
N LEU A 133 -8.74 6.60 -10.96
CA LEU A 133 -9.64 7.57 -11.57
C LEU A 133 -9.42 8.92 -10.87
N LEU A 134 -8.62 9.78 -11.50
CA LEU A 134 -8.24 11.09 -10.98
C LEU A 134 -8.86 12.21 -11.83
N PRO A 135 -9.17 13.38 -11.22
CA PRO A 135 -9.83 14.48 -11.91
C PRO A 135 -9.18 15.01 -13.19
N SER A 136 -7.87 14.80 -13.35
CA SER A 136 -7.12 15.30 -14.50
C SER A 136 -7.17 14.40 -15.75
N GLN A 137 -7.74 13.19 -15.67
CA GLN A 137 -7.68 12.21 -16.77
C GLN A 137 -8.79 12.40 -17.83
N GLN A 138 -9.80 13.24 -17.57
CA GLN A 138 -10.93 13.45 -18.50
C GLN A 138 -10.66 14.47 -19.64
N GLY A 139 -9.53 15.19 -19.62
CA GLY A 139 -9.18 16.14 -20.69
C GLY A 139 -8.46 15.55 -21.91
N LEU A 140 -8.24 14.23 -21.93
CA LEU A 140 -7.44 13.54 -22.96
C LEU A 140 -8.21 12.42 -23.70
N HIS A 141 -9.54 12.43 -23.65
CA HIS A 141 -10.41 11.59 -24.48
C HIS A 141 -11.41 12.44 -25.26
#